data_AF-A0A7X9DW06-F1
#
_entry.id   AF-A0A7X9DW06-F1
#
_cell.length_a   1.000
_cell.length_b   1.000
_cell.length_c   1.000
_cell.angle_alpha   90.00
_cell.angle_beta   90.00
_cell.angle_gamma   90.00
#
_symmetry.space_group_name_H-M   'P 1'
#
loop_
_entity.id
_entity.type
_entity.pdbx_description
1 polymer ?
#
loop_
_entity_poly.entity_id
_entity_poly.type
_entity_poly.pdbx_seq_one_letter_code
_entity_poly.pdbx_strand_id
1 'polypeptide(L)'
;MNTVRLPSEKEYERVLRSGALSKVQLRALQALYNCPDHSATAPQLAAVLGYKGFFGSNSVMGGIGRCFSKELGIDPPWANNENNNWFSIIADAVGTDIGCLWVMRSALACALERTGLTDSPSIGIELFADENAGYTKHEEGSRLRIEVNIYERSREARTKCVSHYGARCSACDFDFEAVYGDLGKGFIHVHHLVPLSENKKSYVVDPVRDLRPVCPNCHAMIHKREPPFSIDEIRGFVNKRCSTMPSTREG
;
A
#
# COMPACT_ATOMS: atom_id res chain seq x y z
N MET A 1 8.91 -15.68 -32.00
CA MET A 1 8.33 -14.76 -30.99
C MET A 1 8.54 -15.42 -29.64
N ASN A 2 9.49 -14.93 -28.83
CA ASN A 2 9.70 -15.48 -27.49
C ASN A 2 8.50 -15.10 -26.64
N THR A 3 7.63 -16.06 -26.32
CA THR A 3 6.49 -15.84 -25.44
C THR A 3 7.03 -15.50 -24.06
N VAL A 4 6.80 -14.26 -23.63
CA VAL A 4 7.12 -13.81 -22.27
C VAL A 4 6.40 -14.71 -21.28
N ARG A 5 7.15 -15.57 -20.59
CA ARG A 5 6.62 -16.46 -19.54
C ARG A 5 6.64 -15.73 -18.21
N LEU A 6 5.47 -15.54 -17.61
CA LEU A 6 5.33 -15.10 -16.23
C LEU A 6 4.98 -16.29 -15.32
N PRO A 7 5.39 -16.28 -14.04
CA PRO A 7 4.95 -17.29 -13.09
C PRO A 7 3.43 -17.27 -12.89
N SER A 8 2.85 -18.46 -12.77
CA SER A 8 1.47 -18.66 -12.32
C SER A 8 1.34 -18.49 -10.80
N GLU A 9 0.10 -18.31 -10.31
CA GLU A 9 -0.20 -18.23 -8.87
C GLU A 9 0.37 -19.44 -8.09
N LYS A 10 0.23 -20.67 -8.64
CA LYS A 10 0.75 -21.89 -8.01
C LYS A 10 2.29 -21.91 -7.94
N GLU A 11 2.96 -21.35 -8.94
CA GLU A 11 4.42 -21.24 -8.96
C GLU A 11 4.92 -20.21 -7.95
N TYR A 12 4.24 -19.05 -7.84
CA TYR A 12 4.52 -18.09 -6.78
C TYR A 12 4.30 -18.70 -5.40
N GLU A 13 3.17 -19.37 -5.19
CA GLU A 13 2.83 -20.01 -3.90
C GLU A 13 3.91 -21.02 -3.49
N ARG A 14 4.37 -21.85 -4.44
CA ARG A 14 5.43 -22.83 -4.18
C ARG A 14 6.73 -22.18 -3.70
N VAL A 15 7.18 -21.10 -4.33
CA VAL A 15 8.42 -20.39 -3.95
C VAL A 15 8.25 -19.67 -2.61
N LEU A 16 7.08 -19.08 -2.36
CA LEU A 16 6.79 -18.45 -1.08
C LEU A 16 6.82 -19.47 0.07
N ARG A 17 6.27 -20.67 -0.14
CA ARG A 17 6.27 -21.75 0.87
C ARG A 17 7.63 -22.40 1.06
N SER A 18 8.55 -22.34 0.09
CA SER A 18 9.88 -22.95 0.23
C SER A 18 10.78 -22.18 1.20
N GLY A 19 10.43 -20.93 1.56
CA GLY A 19 11.27 -20.08 2.40
C GLY A 19 12.51 -19.56 1.67
N ALA A 20 12.51 -19.56 0.33
CA ALA A 20 13.65 -19.10 -0.47
C ALA A 20 13.93 -17.60 -0.32
N LEU A 21 12.93 -16.80 0.05
CA LEU A 21 13.08 -15.37 0.31
C LEU A 21 13.69 -15.12 1.69
N SER A 22 14.66 -14.21 1.75
CA SER A 22 15.16 -13.71 3.04
C SER A 22 14.06 -12.95 3.80
N LYS A 23 14.21 -12.79 5.12
CA LYS A 23 13.26 -11.99 5.93
C LYS A 23 13.10 -10.56 5.39
N VAL A 24 14.18 -9.96 4.89
CA VAL A 24 14.17 -8.62 4.30
C VAL A 24 13.36 -8.58 3.00
N GLN A 25 13.55 -9.59 2.15
CA GLN A 25 12.83 -9.72 0.88
C GLN A 25 11.34 -9.97 1.10
N LEU A 26 10.99 -10.86 2.02
CA LEU A 26 9.61 -11.12 2.39
C LEU A 26 8.94 -9.86 2.95
N ARG A 27 9.61 -9.12 3.84
CA ARG A 27 9.11 -7.84 4.37
C ARG A 27 8.89 -6.79 3.28
N ALA A 28 9.79 -6.68 2.30
CA ALA A 28 9.63 -5.75 1.19
C ALA A 28 8.44 -6.13 0.28
N LEU A 29 8.25 -7.43 0.05
CA LEU A 29 7.11 -7.93 -0.70
C LEU A 29 5.80 -7.67 0.05
N GLN A 30 5.77 -7.92 1.36
CA GLN A 30 4.66 -7.60 2.25
C GLN A 30 4.38 -6.09 2.31
N ALA A 31 5.41 -5.25 2.34
CA ALA A 31 5.26 -3.81 2.32
C ALA A 31 4.58 -3.34 1.03
N LEU A 32 5.04 -3.81 -0.13
CA LEU A 32 4.40 -3.51 -1.41
C LEU A 32 2.96 -4.03 -1.48
N TYR A 33 2.72 -5.27 -1.01
CA TYR A 33 1.37 -5.84 -0.92
C TYR A 33 0.44 -4.96 -0.06
N ASN A 34 0.94 -4.38 1.02
CA ASN A 34 0.13 -3.56 1.92
C ASN A 34 0.00 -2.08 1.47
N CYS A 35 0.68 -1.66 0.40
CA CYS A 35 0.45 -0.35 -0.20
C CYS A 35 -0.89 -0.30 -0.95
N PRO A 36 -1.50 0.90 -1.12
CA PRO A 36 -2.71 1.06 -1.92
C PRO A 36 -2.55 0.45 -3.32
N ASP A 37 -3.56 -0.31 -3.74
CA ASP A 37 -3.59 -1.02 -5.03
C ASP A 37 -2.40 -1.98 -5.25
N HIS A 38 -1.78 -2.45 -4.16
CA HIS A 38 -0.54 -3.24 -4.18
C HIS A 38 0.58 -2.55 -4.98
N SER A 39 0.63 -1.22 -4.88
CA SER A 39 1.48 -0.39 -5.71
C SER A 39 2.27 0.66 -4.92
N ALA A 40 3.52 0.88 -5.32
CA ALA A 40 4.36 1.92 -4.74
C ALA A 40 5.48 2.33 -5.71
N THR A 41 5.92 3.57 -5.62
CA THR A 41 7.19 3.98 -6.23
C THR A 41 8.37 3.50 -5.38
N ALA A 42 9.56 3.39 -5.96
CA ALA A 42 10.75 3.02 -5.20
C ALA A 42 10.99 3.94 -3.96
N PRO A 43 10.86 5.28 -4.05
CA PRO A 43 10.93 6.15 -2.87
C PRO A 43 9.86 5.87 -1.82
N GLN A 44 8.62 5.59 -2.23
CA GLN A 44 7.52 5.26 -1.29
C GLN A 44 7.81 3.94 -0.56
N LEU A 45 8.23 2.91 -1.28
CA LEU A 45 8.57 1.62 -0.70
C LEU A 45 9.79 1.72 0.22
N ALA A 46 10.80 2.52 -0.15
CA ALA A 46 11.94 2.82 0.70
C ALA A 46 11.54 3.50 2.01
N ALA A 47 10.60 4.46 1.97
CA ALA A 47 10.10 5.11 3.16
C ALA A 47 9.38 4.12 4.11
N VAL A 48 8.57 3.21 3.57
CA VAL A 48 7.90 2.15 4.35
C VAL A 48 8.91 1.20 4.99
N LEU A 49 10.00 0.88 4.27
CA LEU A 49 11.04 -0.03 4.73
C LEU A 49 12.13 0.63 5.58
N GLY A 50 12.07 1.95 5.77
CA GLY A 50 13.07 2.70 6.53
C GLY A 50 14.43 2.83 5.84
N TYR A 51 14.50 2.69 4.52
CA TYR A 51 15.74 2.89 3.77
C TYR A 51 16.06 4.38 3.61
N LYS A 52 17.36 4.71 3.71
CA LYS A 52 17.86 6.02 3.30
C LYS A 52 17.90 6.08 1.76
N GLY A 53 16.90 6.70 1.16
CA GLY A 53 16.77 6.82 -0.29
C GLY A 53 16.25 5.55 -0.99
N PHE A 54 16.03 5.62 -2.30
CA PHE A 54 15.31 4.59 -3.07
C PHE A 54 16.18 3.44 -3.61
N PHE A 55 17.51 3.51 -3.45
CA PHE A 55 18.42 2.47 -3.94
C PHE A 55 18.24 1.13 -3.20
N GLY A 56 17.99 1.18 -1.89
CA GLY A 56 17.73 0.00 -1.07
C GLY A 56 16.49 -0.77 -1.54
N SER A 57 15.39 -0.06 -1.83
CA SER A 57 14.18 -0.68 -2.38
C SER A 57 14.40 -1.24 -3.78
N ASN A 58 15.13 -0.54 -4.67
CA ASN A 58 15.49 -1.06 -5.99
C ASN A 58 16.25 -2.39 -5.90
N SER A 59 17.27 -2.42 -5.03
CA SER A 59 18.10 -3.61 -4.84
C SER A 59 17.30 -4.80 -4.33
N VAL A 60 16.46 -4.58 -3.32
CA VAL A 60 15.64 -5.65 -2.73
C VAL A 60 14.61 -6.16 -3.73
N MET A 61 13.90 -5.28 -4.45
CA MET A 61 12.93 -5.69 -5.47
C MET A 61 13.57 -6.49 -6.60
N GLY A 62 14.74 -6.06 -7.08
CA GLY A 62 15.52 -6.83 -8.04
C GLY A 62 16.00 -8.18 -7.47
N GLY A 63 16.39 -8.21 -6.20
CA GLY A 63 16.80 -9.44 -5.50
C GLY A 63 15.68 -10.46 -5.34
N ILE A 64 14.45 -10.01 -5.05
CA ILE A 64 13.26 -10.88 -5.01
C ILE A 64 13.05 -11.49 -6.40
N GLY A 65 13.06 -10.67 -7.46
CA GLY A 65 12.94 -11.15 -8.83
C GLY A 65 13.98 -12.22 -9.19
N ARG A 66 15.26 -12.02 -8.82
CA ARG A 66 16.31 -13.02 -9.00
C ARG A 66 16.04 -14.33 -8.26
N CYS A 67 15.49 -14.25 -7.04
CA CYS A 67 15.11 -15.43 -6.28
C CYS A 67 14.03 -16.24 -7.00
N PHE A 68 12.95 -15.60 -7.43
CA PHE A 68 11.90 -16.27 -8.21
C PHE A 68 12.43 -16.84 -9.53
N SER A 69 13.30 -16.11 -10.22
CA SER A 69 13.95 -16.59 -11.44
C SER A 69 14.73 -17.89 -11.18
N LYS A 70 15.58 -17.92 -10.15
CA LYS A 70 16.39 -19.09 -9.80
C LYS A 70 15.52 -20.31 -9.45
N GLU A 71 14.46 -20.11 -8.67
CA GLU A 71 13.59 -21.20 -8.23
C GLU A 71 12.67 -21.74 -9.33
N LEU A 72 12.35 -20.92 -10.33
CA LEU A 72 11.39 -21.28 -11.38
C LEU A 72 12.02 -21.54 -12.75
N GLY A 73 13.30 -21.22 -12.91
CA GLY A 73 13.99 -21.23 -14.21
C GLY A 73 13.31 -20.29 -15.21
N ILE A 74 12.93 -19.09 -14.76
CA ILE A 74 12.26 -18.06 -15.59
C ILE A 74 13.15 -16.84 -15.73
N ASP A 75 13.30 -16.37 -16.96
CA ASP A 75 13.97 -15.10 -17.23
C ASP A 75 12.99 -13.92 -17.15
N PRO A 76 13.47 -12.74 -16.74
CA PRO A 76 12.62 -11.57 -16.58
C PRO A 76 12.04 -11.13 -17.92
N PRO A 77 10.72 -10.86 -17.98
CA PRO A 77 10.00 -10.43 -19.19
C PRO A 77 10.65 -9.31 -20.00
N TRP A 78 11.28 -8.39 -19.28
CA TRP A 78 11.76 -7.13 -19.83
C TRP A 78 13.27 -7.01 -19.70
N ALA A 79 13.98 -8.12 -19.61
CA ALA A 79 15.44 -8.12 -19.70
C ALA A 79 15.88 -7.51 -21.03
N ASN A 80 16.85 -6.60 -21.00
CA ASN A 80 17.58 -6.17 -22.18
C ASN A 80 19.09 -6.26 -21.91
N ASN A 81 19.90 -6.00 -22.94
CA ASN A 81 21.36 -6.13 -22.86
C ASN A 81 22.01 -5.21 -21.81
N GLU A 82 21.29 -4.20 -21.31
CA GLU A 82 21.80 -3.17 -20.40
C GLU A 82 21.25 -3.30 -18.99
N ASN A 83 20.08 -3.94 -18.82
CA ASN A 83 19.42 -4.12 -17.54
C ASN A 83 18.53 -5.36 -17.54
N ASN A 84 18.77 -6.25 -16.59
CA ASN A 84 18.03 -7.49 -16.49
C ASN A 84 16.61 -7.31 -15.93
N ASN A 85 16.24 -6.13 -15.41
CA ASN A 85 14.88 -5.80 -14.99
C ASN A 85 14.19 -6.89 -14.14
N TRP A 86 14.94 -7.50 -13.22
CA TRP A 86 14.49 -8.65 -12.42
C TRP A 86 13.17 -8.43 -11.68
N PHE A 87 12.88 -7.18 -11.28
CA PHE A 87 11.62 -6.82 -10.63
C PHE A 87 10.38 -7.12 -11.50
N SER A 88 10.54 -7.17 -12.82
CA SER A 88 9.44 -7.42 -13.78
C SER A 88 8.77 -8.78 -13.60
N ILE A 89 9.48 -9.73 -12.99
CA ILE A 89 8.92 -11.02 -12.57
C ILE A 89 7.82 -10.79 -11.54
N ILE A 90 8.00 -9.88 -10.59
CA ILE A 90 7.09 -9.72 -9.44
C ILE A 90 6.15 -8.50 -9.53
N ALA A 91 6.43 -7.55 -10.41
CA ALA A 91 5.63 -6.34 -10.58
C ALA A 91 5.63 -5.82 -12.02
N ASP A 92 4.56 -5.11 -12.38
CA ASP A 92 4.50 -4.24 -13.54
C ASP A 92 5.08 -2.86 -13.23
N ALA A 93 5.63 -2.17 -14.24
CA ALA A 93 6.09 -0.79 -14.14
C ALA A 93 5.11 0.13 -14.89
N VAL A 94 4.46 1.04 -14.16
CA VAL A 94 3.53 2.02 -14.71
C VAL A 94 4.10 3.43 -14.51
N GLY A 95 4.28 4.19 -15.59
CA GLY A 95 4.72 5.59 -15.51
C GLY A 95 3.60 6.49 -15.02
N THR A 96 3.87 7.34 -14.03
CA THR A 96 2.91 8.32 -13.49
C THR A 96 3.61 9.66 -13.18
N ASP A 97 2.82 10.69 -12.89
CA ASP A 97 3.32 12.02 -12.51
C ASP A 97 4.16 12.02 -11.23
N ILE A 98 4.00 11.01 -10.38
CA ILE A 98 4.76 10.83 -9.13
C ILE A 98 5.95 9.85 -9.29
N GLY A 99 6.21 9.39 -10.51
CA GLY A 99 7.27 8.45 -10.85
C GLY A 99 6.77 7.09 -11.34
N CYS A 100 7.67 6.13 -11.45
CA CYS A 100 7.33 4.77 -11.85
C CYS A 100 6.73 4.00 -10.67
N LEU A 101 5.46 3.64 -10.78
CA LEU A 101 4.78 2.74 -9.86
C LEU A 101 5.12 1.30 -10.20
N TRP A 102 5.58 0.56 -9.20
CA TRP A 102 5.57 -0.89 -9.26
C TRP A 102 4.24 -1.39 -8.77
N VAL A 103 3.50 -2.07 -9.65
CA VAL A 103 2.21 -2.69 -9.33
C VAL A 103 2.46 -4.19 -9.19
N MET A 104 2.23 -4.75 -8.01
CA MET A 104 2.44 -6.19 -7.78
C MET A 104 1.62 -7.03 -8.77
N ARG A 105 2.21 -8.10 -9.30
CA ARG A 105 1.48 -9.06 -10.16
C ARG A 105 0.30 -9.64 -9.37
N SER A 106 -0.90 -9.62 -9.95
CA SER A 106 -2.10 -10.16 -9.30
C SER A 106 -1.94 -11.62 -8.85
N ALA A 107 -1.32 -12.47 -9.67
CA ALA A 107 -1.03 -13.85 -9.32
C ALA A 107 -0.08 -13.99 -8.10
N LEU A 108 0.82 -13.03 -7.90
CA LEU A 108 1.70 -13.00 -6.71
C LEU A 108 0.95 -12.50 -5.47
N ALA A 109 0.07 -11.50 -5.63
CA ALA A 109 -0.81 -11.03 -4.56
C ALA A 109 -1.73 -12.17 -4.05
N CYS A 110 -2.39 -12.90 -4.96
CA CYS A 110 -3.19 -14.08 -4.61
C CYS A 110 -2.36 -15.15 -3.91
N ALA A 111 -1.12 -15.40 -4.37
CA ALA A 111 -0.23 -16.36 -3.74
C ALA A 111 0.17 -15.95 -2.31
N LEU A 112 0.41 -14.67 -2.05
CA LEU A 112 0.67 -14.15 -0.69
C LEU A 112 -0.53 -14.39 0.23
N GLU A 113 -1.75 -14.15 -0.26
CA GLU A 113 -2.98 -14.41 0.49
C GLU A 113 -3.14 -15.89 0.85
N ARG A 114 -2.89 -16.80 -0.10
CA ARG A 114 -3.00 -18.26 0.12
C ARG A 114 -1.93 -18.81 1.04
N THR A 115 -0.76 -18.18 1.06
CA THR A 115 0.31 -18.54 2.00
C THR A 115 0.12 -17.93 3.39
N GLY A 116 -0.80 -16.97 3.54
CA GLY A 116 -0.98 -16.20 4.77
C GLY A 116 0.16 -15.22 5.04
N LEU A 117 1.07 -15.00 4.07
CA LEU A 117 2.24 -14.14 4.20
C LEU A 117 1.90 -12.67 3.91
N THR A 118 0.71 -12.22 4.31
CA THR A 118 0.22 -10.86 4.07
C THR A 118 0.44 -9.91 5.24
N ASP A 119 1.05 -10.41 6.32
CA ASP A 119 1.35 -9.63 7.52
C ASP A 119 2.01 -8.31 7.15
N SER A 120 1.50 -7.23 7.74
CA SER A 120 2.16 -5.94 7.67
C SER A 120 3.50 -6.09 8.39
N PRO A 121 4.64 -5.73 7.77
CA PRO A 121 5.91 -5.82 8.46
C PRO A 121 5.83 -4.94 9.70
N SER A 122 5.96 -5.53 10.90
CA SER A 122 6.15 -4.75 12.12
C SER A 122 7.43 -3.94 11.90
N ILE A 123 7.31 -2.61 11.79
CA ILE A 123 8.48 -1.72 11.76
C ILE A 123 9.06 -1.67 13.18
N GLY A 124 9.69 -2.79 13.54
CA GLY A 124 10.72 -2.87 14.56
C GLY A 124 12.04 -2.71 13.84
N ILE A 125 12.77 -1.69 14.23
CA ILE A 125 14.12 -1.33 13.80
C ILE A 125 15.04 -2.55 13.96
N GLU A 126 15.15 -3.38 12.93
CA GLU A 126 16.28 -4.28 12.67
C GLU A 126 16.39 -4.47 11.16
N LEU A 127 16.78 -3.39 10.46
CA LEU A 127 17.33 -3.46 9.11
C LEU A 127 18.69 -2.76 9.18
N PHE A 128 19.72 -3.55 9.50
CA PHE A 128 21.09 -3.13 9.30
C PHE A 128 21.26 -2.89 7.79
N ALA A 129 21.27 -1.62 7.42
CA ALA A 129 21.78 -1.20 6.13
C ALA A 129 23.25 -1.57 6.09
N ASP A 130 23.62 -2.48 5.19
CA ASP A 130 25.02 -2.70 4.85
C ASP A 130 25.57 -1.38 4.28
N GLU A 131 26.52 -0.80 4.98
CA GLU A 131 27.10 0.50 4.69
C GLU A 131 27.98 0.40 3.45
N ASN A 132 27.48 0.84 2.29
CA ASN A 132 28.28 1.55 1.29
C ASN A 132 27.45 1.90 0.04
N ALA A 133 27.04 3.16 -0.09
CA ALA A 133 26.92 3.85 -1.37
C ALA A 133 26.72 5.35 -1.11
N GLY A 134 27.79 6.12 -1.32
CA GLY A 134 27.78 7.57 -1.17
C GLY A 134 27.20 8.32 -2.37
N TYR A 135 26.81 9.58 -2.07
CA TYR A 135 26.63 10.74 -2.96
C TYR A 135 25.48 10.68 -4.01
N THR A 136 24.85 11.78 -4.43
CA THR A 136 25.11 13.23 -4.32
C THR A 136 23.77 13.99 -4.32
N LYS A 137 23.74 15.16 -3.65
CA LYS A 137 22.65 16.14 -3.59
C LYS A 137 22.31 16.75 -4.96
N HIS A 138 21.01 16.92 -5.22
CA HIS A 138 20.48 18.09 -5.93
C HIS A 138 19.31 18.66 -5.11
N GLU A 139 19.36 19.96 -4.84
CA GLU A 139 18.34 20.68 -4.08
C GLU A 139 17.29 21.26 -5.04
N GLU A 140 16.01 20.92 -4.80
CA GLU A 140 14.94 21.92 -4.67
C GLU A 140 13.88 21.44 -3.64
N GLY A 141 14.17 21.77 -2.38
CA GLY A 141 13.25 22.37 -1.39
C GLY A 141 11.74 22.07 -1.36
N SER A 142 11.33 20.94 -0.79
CA SER A 142 10.55 21.00 0.47
C SER A 142 10.66 19.67 1.23
N ARG A 143 11.03 19.77 2.51
CA ARG A 143 11.19 18.62 3.40
C ARG A 143 9.83 17.96 3.64
N LEU A 144 9.62 16.76 3.10
CA LEU A 144 8.51 15.93 3.51
C LEU A 144 8.89 15.26 4.83
N ARG A 145 8.51 15.88 5.95
CA ARG A 145 8.53 15.25 7.27
C ARG A 145 7.39 14.24 7.29
N ILE A 146 7.64 13.02 6.83
CA ILE A 146 6.69 11.93 7.03
C ILE A 146 7.11 11.19 8.31
N GLU A 147 6.55 11.62 9.44
CA GLU A 147 6.50 10.76 10.63
C GLU A 147 5.38 9.74 10.39
N VAL A 148 5.67 8.67 9.65
CA VAL A 148 4.75 7.52 9.62
C VAL A 148 4.96 6.77 10.92
N ASN A 149 4.18 7.11 11.96
CA ASN A 149 3.96 6.21 13.08
C ASN A 149 3.16 5.02 12.54
N ILE A 150 3.88 4.01 12.06
CA ILE A 150 3.31 2.75 11.57
C ILE A 150 2.91 1.95 12.80
N TYR A 151 1.81 2.37 13.42
CA TYR A 151 1.06 1.51 14.32
C TYR A 151 0.52 0.35 13.49
N GLU A 152 0.88 -0.84 13.95
CA GLU A 152 0.33 -2.13 13.59
C GLU A 152 -1.20 -2.03 13.40
N ARG A 153 -1.64 -1.92 12.14
CA ARG A 153 -3.07 -1.87 11.81
C ARG A 153 -3.63 -3.28 11.95
N SER A 154 -4.07 -3.62 13.16
CA SER A 154 -4.72 -4.90 13.44
C SER A 154 -5.88 -5.13 12.47
N ARG A 155 -5.77 -6.16 11.62
CA ARG A 155 -6.85 -6.64 10.74
C ARG A 155 -8.11 -6.94 11.56
N GLU A 156 -7.92 -7.37 12.81
CA GLU A 156 -9.00 -7.57 13.77
C GLU A 156 -9.69 -6.26 14.15
N ALA A 157 -8.93 -5.18 14.37
CA ALA A 157 -9.50 -3.86 14.63
C ALA A 157 -10.26 -3.31 13.43
N ARG A 158 -9.75 -3.49 12.20
CA ARG A 158 -10.51 -3.15 11.00
C ARG A 158 -11.82 -3.94 10.92
N THR A 159 -11.74 -5.27 11.07
CA THR A 159 -12.93 -6.14 11.01
C THR A 159 -13.94 -5.74 12.07
N LYS A 160 -13.53 -5.53 13.32
CA LYS A 160 -14.40 -5.09 14.42
C LYS A 160 -15.03 -3.72 14.14
N CYS A 161 -14.27 -2.75 13.62
CA CYS A 161 -14.78 -1.45 13.23
C CYS A 161 -15.86 -1.57 12.14
N VAL A 162 -15.59 -2.32 11.07
CA VAL A 162 -16.53 -2.48 9.95
C VAL A 162 -17.74 -3.33 10.37
N SER A 163 -17.56 -4.34 11.22
CA SER A 163 -18.68 -5.11 11.78
C SER A 163 -19.59 -4.26 12.67
N HIS A 164 -19.03 -3.28 13.38
CA HIS A 164 -19.80 -2.40 14.25
C HIS A 164 -20.51 -1.27 13.48
N TYR A 165 -19.79 -0.57 12.59
CA TYR A 165 -20.30 0.61 11.89
C TYR A 165 -20.88 0.34 10.50
N GLY A 166 -20.64 -0.85 9.93
CA GLY A 166 -20.92 -1.18 8.54
C GLY A 166 -19.87 -0.65 7.56
N ALA A 167 -20.02 -1.02 6.28
CA ALA A 167 -19.13 -0.59 5.19
C ALA A 167 -19.60 0.71 4.51
N ARG A 168 -20.18 1.63 5.28
CA ARG A 168 -20.68 2.93 4.82
C ARG A 168 -19.76 4.06 5.25
N CYS A 169 -19.53 5.03 4.38
CA CYS A 169 -18.67 6.17 4.69
C CYS A 169 -19.28 7.04 5.80
N SER A 170 -18.56 7.22 6.91
CA SER A 170 -19.01 8.06 8.02
C SER A 170 -19.09 9.55 7.67
N ALA A 171 -18.46 9.99 6.58
CA ALA A 171 -18.43 11.41 6.19
C ALA A 171 -19.47 11.77 5.13
N CYS A 172 -19.66 10.94 4.11
CA CYS A 172 -20.53 11.23 2.96
C CYS A 172 -21.62 10.19 2.71
N ASP A 173 -21.79 9.23 3.62
CA ASP A 173 -22.77 8.14 3.55
C ASP A 173 -22.68 7.23 2.31
N PHE A 174 -21.61 7.38 1.51
CA PHE A 174 -21.38 6.54 0.34
C PHE A 174 -21.22 5.08 0.75
N ASP A 175 -21.94 4.22 0.04
CA ASP A 175 -22.04 2.79 0.26
C ASP A 175 -21.70 2.08 -1.05
N PHE A 176 -20.53 1.42 -1.07
CA PHE A 176 -20.04 0.79 -2.28
C PHE A 176 -20.90 -0.40 -2.71
N GLU A 177 -21.45 -1.17 -1.77
CA GLU A 177 -22.33 -2.29 -2.09
C GLU A 177 -23.66 -1.79 -2.67
N ALA A 178 -24.21 -0.69 -2.12
CA ALA A 178 -25.42 -0.10 -2.66
C ALA A 178 -25.26 0.46 -4.08
N VAL A 179 -24.08 0.98 -4.43
CA VAL A 179 -23.81 1.61 -5.74
C VAL A 179 -23.29 0.60 -6.78
N TYR A 180 -22.40 -0.30 -6.37
CA TYR A 180 -21.67 -1.21 -7.26
C TYR A 180 -22.07 -2.67 -7.11
N GLY A 181 -23.04 -3.00 -6.24
CA GLY A 181 -23.46 -4.36 -5.95
C GLY A 181 -22.35 -5.18 -5.31
N ASP A 182 -22.27 -6.47 -5.66
CA ASP A 182 -21.31 -7.41 -5.08
C ASP A 182 -19.85 -6.96 -5.21
N LEU A 183 -19.51 -6.19 -6.25
CA LEU A 183 -18.16 -5.64 -6.45
C LEU A 183 -17.74 -4.71 -5.31
N GLY A 184 -18.70 -4.00 -4.71
CA GLY A 184 -18.47 -3.05 -3.62
C GLY A 184 -18.55 -3.67 -2.22
N LYS A 185 -18.85 -4.97 -2.12
CA LYS A 185 -19.14 -5.63 -0.85
C LYS A 185 -17.96 -5.59 0.11
N GLY A 186 -18.16 -4.96 1.28
CA GLY A 186 -17.12 -4.81 2.31
C GLY A 186 -15.97 -3.86 1.94
N PHE A 187 -16.04 -3.20 0.78
CA PHE A 187 -15.03 -2.27 0.31
C PHE A 187 -15.20 -0.90 1.00
N ILE A 188 -14.33 -0.65 1.98
CA ILE A 188 -14.27 0.61 2.72
C ILE A 188 -12.90 0.76 3.36
N HIS A 189 -12.39 2.00 3.45
CA HIS A 189 -11.19 2.32 4.22
C HIS A 189 -11.56 2.57 5.69
N VAL A 190 -10.60 2.40 6.60
CA VAL A 190 -10.77 2.72 8.02
C VAL A 190 -9.75 3.77 8.43
N HIS A 191 -10.23 4.86 9.02
CA HIS A 191 -9.44 6.02 9.43
C HIS A 191 -9.36 6.10 10.96
N HIS A 192 -8.19 6.50 11.49
CA HIS A 192 -7.98 6.70 12.94
C HIS A 192 -8.36 8.13 13.31
N LEU A 193 -9.29 8.30 14.26
CA LEU A 193 -9.76 9.60 14.72
C LEU A 193 -8.73 10.36 15.57
N VAL A 194 -7.84 9.63 16.24
CA VAL A 194 -6.77 10.21 17.06
C VAL A 194 -5.43 9.91 16.36
N PRO A 195 -4.65 10.94 15.99
CA PRO A 195 -3.30 10.76 15.48
C PRO A 195 -2.45 10.02 16.51
N LEU A 196 -1.86 8.92 16.09
CA LEU A 196 -1.01 8.07 16.93
C LEU A 196 0.35 8.72 17.29
N SER A 197 0.56 9.97 16.91
CA SER A 197 1.75 10.79 17.18
C SER A 197 1.79 11.37 18.59
N GLU A 198 0.66 11.46 19.31
CA GLU A 198 0.63 12.07 20.64
C GLU A 198 0.94 11.12 21.81
N ASN A 199 0.89 9.79 21.60
CA ASN A 199 1.12 8.81 22.67
C ASN A 199 2.38 7.96 22.42
N LYS A 200 3.49 8.35 23.05
CA LYS A 200 4.79 7.65 23.10
C LYS A 200 4.78 6.34 23.92
N LYS A 201 3.63 5.68 24.06
CA LYS A 201 3.46 4.40 24.77
C LYS A 201 2.55 3.51 23.94
N SER A 202 2.83 2.21 23.91
CA SER A 202 2.00 1.18 23.27
C SER A 202 0.51 1.42 23.60
N TYR A 203 -0.25 1.86 22.61
CA TYR A 203 -1.68 2.13 22.73
C TYR A 203 -2.48 0.99 22.09
N VAL A 204 -3.40 0.40 22.85
CA VAL A 204 -4.34 -0.59 22.32
C VAL A 204 -5.45 0.16 21.59
N VAL A 205 -5.50 0.01 20.27
CA VAL A 205 -6.54 0.62 19.44
C VAL A 205 -7.90 0.02 19.80
N ASP A 206 -8.84 0.86 20.21
CA ASP A 206 -10.25 0.51 20.36
C ASP A 206 -10.94 0.65 18.99
N PRO A 207 -11.38 -0.46 18.36
CA PRO A 207 -11.98 -0.44 17.03
C PRO A 207 -13.26 0.38 16.91
N VAL A 208 -13.95 0.60 18.03
CA VAL A 208 -15.20 1.35 18.07
C VAL A 208 -14.91 2.80 18.40
N ARG A 209 -14.02 3.10 19.32
CA ARG A 209 -13.76 4.49 19.74
C ARG A 209 -12.83 5.22 18.78
N ASP A 210 -11.81 4.55 18.27
CA ASP A 210 -10.68 5.22 17.62
C ASP A 210 -10.75 5.16 16.10
N LEU A 211 -11.60 4.30 15.55
CA LEU A 211 -11.66 4.02 14.12
C LEU A 211 -13.01 4.40 13.53
N ARG A 212 -13.02 4.87 12.28
CA ARG A 212 -14.25 5.09 11.51
C ARG A 212 -14.10 4.62 10.06
N PRO A 213 -15.13 3.97 9.50
CA PRO A 213 -15.17 3.66 8.08
C PRO A 213 -15.33 4.94 7.26
N VAL A 214 -14.51 5.09 6.22
CA VAL A 214 -14.54 6.22 5.29
C VAL A 214 -14.26 5.72 3.86
N CYS A 215 -14.87 6.33 2.84
CA CYS A 215 -14.57 5.98 1.45
C CYS A 215 -13.16 6.48 1.06
N PRO A 216 -12.51 5.89 0.04
CA PRO A 216 -11.20 6.33 -0.43
C PRO A 216 -11.10 7.83 -0.73
N ASN A 217 -12.15 8.41 -1.31
CA ASN A 217 -12.19 9.83 -1.64
C ASN A 217 -12.20 10.71 -0.37
N CYS A 218 -13.05 10.40 0.62
CA CYS A 218 -13.07 11.13 1.88
C CYS A 218 -11.77 10.91 2.67
N HIS A 219 -11.24 9.68 2.67
CA HIS A 219 -9.98 9.35 3.34
C HIS A 219 -8.82 10.18 2.79
N ALA A 220 -8.74 10.33 1.46
CA ALA A 220 -7.75 11.20 0.82
C ALA A 220 -7.94 12.66 1.24
N MET A 221 -9.17 13.17 1.31
CA MET A 221 -9.43 14.56 1.71
C MET A 221 -9.10 14.84 3.17
N ILE A 222 -9.34 13.90 4.08
CA ILE A 222 -8.96 14.01 5.49
C ILE A 222 -7.46 14.35 5.63
N HIS A 223 -6.62 13.68 4.84
CA HIS A 223 -5.17 13.82 4.90
C HIS A 223 -4.58 14.90 3.98
N LYS A 224 -5.41 15.79 3.40
CA LYS A 224 -4.91 16.93 2.61
C LYS A 224 -4.29 18.07 3.44
N ARG A 225 -4.40 18.02 4.78
CA ARG A 225 -3.85 18.99 5.73
C ARG A 225 -3.23 18.28 6.93
N GLU A 226 -2.30 18.95 7.60
CA GLU A 226 -1.83 18.63 8.95
C GLU A 226 -2.17 19.80 9.90
N PRO A 227 -2.91 19.60 11.00
CA PRO A 227 -3.56 18.35 11.39
C PRO A 227 -4.68 17.92 10.42
N PRO A 228 -4.97 16.60 10.33
CA PRO A 228 -6.01 16.07 9.45
C PRO A 228 -7.37 16.72 9.69
N PHE A 229 -8.21 16.80 8.67
CA PHE A 229 -9.60 17.25 8.84
C PHE A 229 -10.38 16.22 9.65
N SER A 230 -11.24 16.69 10.54
CA SER A 230 -12.24 15.86 11.19
C SER A 230 -13.27 15.34 10.18
N ILE A 231 -13.92 14.23 10.53
CA ILE A 231 -15.02 13.67 9.72
C ILE A 231 -16.15 14.69 9.56
N ASP A 232 -16.44 15.48 10.60
CA ASP A 232 -17.48 16.51 10.56
C ASP A 232 -17.10 17.68 9.64
N GLU A 233 -15.83 18.08 9.58
CA GLU A 233 -15.35 19.05 8.58
C GLU A 233 -15.55 18.52 7.15
N ILE A 234 -15.15 17.27 6.88
CA ILE A 234 -15.36 16.64 5.56
C ILE A 234 -16.84 16.55 5.22
N ARG A 235 -17.68 16.14 6.17
CA ARG A 235 -19.14 16.11 6.01
C ARG A 235 -19.67 17.50 5.67
N GLY A 236 -19.15 18.55 6.31
CA GLY A 236 -19.49 19.94 6.01
C GLY A 236 -19.16 20.35 4.57
N PHE A 237 -18.01 19.94 4.03
CA PHE A 237 -17.64 20.22 2.63
C PHE A 237 -18.53 19.48 1.63
N VAL A 238 -18.87 18.22 1.92
CA VAL A 238 -19.75 17.40 1.08
C VAL A 238 -21.18 17.95 1.09
N ASN A 239 -21.71 18.31 2.26
CA ASN A 239 -23.09 18.80 2.40
C ASN A 239 -23.29 20.20 1.83
N LYS A 240 -22.26 21.06 1.80
CA LYS A 240 -22.33 22.38 1.15
C LYS A 240 -22.64 22.31 -0.34
N ARG A 241 -22.34 21.20 -1.02
CA ARG A 241 -22.70 20.99 -2.43
C ARG A 241 -24.18 20.68 -2.64
N CYS A 242 -24.92 20.28 -1.60
CA CYS A 242 -26.34 19.98 -1.71
C CYS A 242 -27.23 21.24 -1.70
N SER A 243 -26.68 22.40 -1.31
CA SER A 243 -27.42 23.68 -1.28
C SER A 243 -27.35 24.50 -2.57
N THR A 244 -26.60 24.06 -3.60
CA THR A 244 -26.33 24.91 -4.79
C THR A 244 -26.47 24.21 -6.14
N MET A 245 -27.20 23.09 -6.26
CA MET A 245 -27.62 22.61 -7.58
C MET A 245 -29.04 23.10 -7.86
N PRO A 246 -29.26 24.00 -8.85
CA PRO A 246 -30.58 24.25 -9.37
C PRO A 246 -31.12 22.92 -9.94
N SER A 247 -32.29 22.52 -9.45
CA SER A 247 -33.11 21.53 -10.13
C SER A 247 -33.48 22.10 -11.50
N THR A 248 -32.84 21.64 -12.56
CA THR A 248 -33.41 21.72 -13.90
C THR A 248 -33.50 20.31 -14.48
N ARG A 249 -34.56 19.62 -14.09
CA ARG A 249 -35.31 18.80 -15.04
C ARG A 249 -36.28 19.74 -15.73
N GLU A 250 -36.10 19.94 -17.02
CA GLU A 250 -37.16 20.23 -18.00
C GLU A 250 -36.51 20.36 -19.38
N GLY A 251 -37.02 19.60 -20.36
CA GLY A 251 -36.59 19.59 -21.77
C GLY A 251 -36.32 18.20 -22.29
#